data_AF-A0A563VY15-F1
#
_entry.id   AF-A0A563VY15-F1
#
_cell.length_a   1.000
_cell.length_b   1.000
_cell.length_c   1.000
_cell.angle_alpha   90.00
_cell.angle_beta   90.00
_cell.angle_gamma   90.00
#
_symmetry.space_group_name_H-M   'P 1'
#
loop_
_entity.id
_entity.type
_entity.pdbx_description
1 polymer ?
#
loop_
_entity_poly.entity_id
_entity_poly.type
_entity_poly.pdbx_seq_one_letter_code
_entity_poly.pdbx_strand_id
1 'polypeptide(L)' 'MKIVNLIVNTFKDIGRNLVAQKQEPLVQFKRDSYGNSYWQVDDPINNKSYAFDSDRDVRVWIEQRHHSA' A
#
# COMPACT_ATOMS: atom_id res chain seq x y z
N MET A 1 -3.16 -25.51 26.67
CA MET A 1 -3.16 -25.37 25.19
C MET A 1 -4.31 -24.46 24.73
N LYS A 2 -4.23 -23.16 25.04
CA LYS A 2 -5.18 -22.12 24.56
C LYS A 2 -4.41 -20.90 24.06
N ILE A 3 -3.35 -20.54 24.79
CA ILE A 3 -2.38 -19.48 24.42
C ILE A 3 -1.73 -19.78 23.07
N VAL A 4 -1.33 -21.03 22.81
CA VAL A 4 -0.72 -21.41 21.51
C VAL A 4 -1.71 -21.21 20.35
N ASN A 5 -2.98 -21.59 20.52
CA ASN A 5 -4.00 -21.38 19.49
C ASN A 5 -4.34 -19.89 19.31
N LEU A 6 -4.33 -19.11 20.41
CA LEU A 6 -4.55 -17.68 20.35
C LEU A 6 -3.45 -16.98 19.53
N ILE A 7 -2.19 -17.32 19.82
CA ILE A 7 -1.02 -16.79 19.09
C ILE A 7 -1.08 -17.20 17.61
N VAL A 8 -1.34 -18.47 17.32
CA VAL A 8 -1.44 -18.99 15.94
C VAL A 8 -2.58 -18.32 15.17
N ASN A 9 -3.73 -18.08 15.80
CA ASN A 9 -4.87 -17.43 15.15
C ASN A 9 -4.57 -15.95 14.88
N THR A 10 -3.97 -15.23 15.84
CA THR A 10 -3.54 -13.84 15.63
C THR A 10 -2.56 -13.70 14.48
N PHE A 11 -1.56 -14.57 14.37
CA PHE A 11 -0.62 -14.54 13.22
C PHE A 11 -1.28 -14.90 11.89
N LYS A 12 -2.25 -15.83 11.89
CA LYS A 12 -3.01 -16.17 10.68
C LYS A 12 -3.88 -15.00 10.21
N ASP A 13 -4.49 -14.26 11.13
CA ASP A 13 -5.37 -13.14 10.78
C ASP A 13 -4.56 -11.91 10.33
N ILE A 14 -3.38 -11.67 10.91
CA ILE A 14 -2.42 -10.69 10.39
C ILE A 14 -1.94 -11.11 8.98
N GLY A 15 -1.57 -12.37 8.79
CA GLY A 15 -1.13 -12.90 7.50
C GLY A 15 -2.20 -12.76 6.41
N ARG A 16 -3.47 -13.06 6.72
CA ARG A 16 -4.59 -12.88 5.78
C ARG A 16 -4.86 -11.42 5.46
N ASN A 17 -4.82 -10.52 6.44
CA ASN A 17 -4.99 -9.08 6.19
C ASN A 17 -3.84 -8.50 5.37
N LEU A 18 -2.60 -8.95 5.60
CA LEU A 18 -1.44 -8.54 4.81
C LEU A 18 -1.49 -9.11 3.38
N VAL A 19 -2.02 -10.33 3.19
CA VAL A 19 -2.19 -10.93 1.85
C VAL A 19 -3.37 -10.30 1.09
N ALA A 20 -4.45 -9.91 1.78
CA ALA A 20 -5.55 -9.15 1.18
C ALA A 20 -5.15 -7.70 0.84
N GLN A 21 -4.31 -7.06 1.67
CA GLN A 21 -3.73 -5.74 1.40
C GLN A 21 -2.60 -5.78 0.37
N LYS A 22 -2.00 -6.94 0.10
CA LYS A 22 -0.85 -7.10 -0.82
C LYS A 22 -1.15 -6.74 -2.28
N GLN A 23 -2.39 -6.42 -2.63
CA GLN A 23 -2.77 -6.02 -3.97
C GLN A 23 -3.14 -4.55 -4.08
N GLU A 24 -3.38 -3.84 -2.97
CA GLU A 24 -3.76 -2.43 -3.01
C GLU A 24 -2.53 -1.54 -2.82
N PRO A 25 -2.36 -0.48 -3.63
CA PRO A 25 -1.24 0.44 -3.49
C PRO A 25 -1.42 1.31 -2.24
N LEU A 26 -0.35 1.53 -1.49
CA LEU A 26 -0.36 2.43 -0.35
C LEU A 26 -0.09 3.86 -0.82
N VAL A 27 -0.99 4.79 -0.50
CA VAL A 27 -0.87 6.21 -0.88
C VAL A 27 -0.59 7.06 0.37
N GLN A 28 0.46 7.88 0.33
CA GLN A 28 0.84 8.78 1.42
C GLN A 28 1.19 10.17 0.89
N PHE A 29 0.70 11.23 1.55
CA PHE A 29 1.17 12.59 1.28
C PHE A 29 2.38 12.89 2.18
N LYS A 30 3.51 13.21 1.56
CA LYS A 30 4.80 13.43 2.23
C LYS A 30 5.35 14.81 1.90
N ARG A 31 6.30 15.24 2.71
CA ARG A 31 7.11 16.43 2.48
C ARG A 31 8.58 16.03 2.55
N ASP A 32 9.37 16.43 1.55
CA ASP A 32 10.80 16.16 1.52
C ASP A 32 11.59 17.13 2.44
N SER A 33 12.90 16.93 2.53
CA SER A 33 13.80 17.79 3.32
C SER A 33 13.92 19.22 2.77
N TYR A 34 13.53 19.45 1.52
CA TYR A 34 13.53 20.76 0.87
C TYR A 34 12.20 21.50 1.05
N GLY A 35 11.19 20.86 1.66
CA GLY A 35 9.86 21.42 1.89
C GLY A 35 8.85 21.16 0.77
N ASN A 36 9.25 20.45 -0.28
CA ASN A 36 8.34 20.09 -1.38
C ASN A 36 7.39 19.00 -0.92
N SER A 37 6.11 19.16 -1.23
CA SER A 37 5.08 18.19 -0.85
C SER A 37 4.72 17.34 -2.06
N TYR A 38 4.61 16.03 -1.87
CA TYR A 38 4.38 15.07 -2.95
C TYR A 38 3.57 13.89 -2.44
N TRP A 39 2.92 13.19 -3.36
CA TRP A 39 2.22 11.95 -3.09
C TRP A 39 3.13 10.77 -3.41
N GLN A 40 3.40 9.93 -2.41
CA GLN A 40 4.08 8.65 -2.60
C GLN A 40 3.04 7.55 -2.76
N VAL A 41 3.22 6.72 -3.79
CA VAL A 41 2.39 5.54 -4.04
C VAL A 41 3.29 4.31 -4.08
N ASP A 42 3.14 3.42 -3.11
CA ASP A 42 3.89 2.17 -3.01
C ASP A 42 3.04 1.01 -3.54
N ASP A 43 3.44 0.43 -4.66
CA ASP A 43 2.75 -0.66 -5.33
C ASP A 43 3.33 -2.04 -4.92
N PRO A 44 2.56 -2.85 -4.18
CA PRO A 44 3.03 -4.15 -3.70
C PRO A 44 3.10 -5.23 -4.80
N ILE A 45 2.45 -5.05 -5.96
CA ILE A 45 2.42 -6.06 -7.03
C ILE A 45 3.75 -6.09 -7.79
N ASN A 46 4.25 -4.91 -8.15
CA ASN A 46 5.50 -4.76 -8.89
C ASN A 46 6.68 -4.37 -7.96
N ASN A 47 6.43 -4.18 -6.67
CA ASN A 47 7.41 -3.73 -5.68
C ASN A 47 8.09 -2.41 -6.09
N LYS A 48 7.31 -1.47 -6.64
CA LYS A 48 7.77 -0.15 -7.07
C LYS A 48 7.10 0.95 -6.27
N SER A 49 7.80 2.07 -6.16
CA SER A 49 7.27 3.30 -5.59
C SER A 49 7.24 4.40 -6.65
N TYR A 50 6.20 5.21 -6.62
CA TYR A 50 5.98 6.34 -7.52
C TYR A 50 5.79 7.62 -6.71
N ALA A 51 6.21 8.75 -7.26
CA ALA A 51 5.99 10.07 -6.67
C ALA A 51 5.19 10.93 -7.65
N PHE A 52 4.18 11.63 -7.16
CA PHE A 52 3.31 12.50 -7.95
C PHE A 52 3.15 13.86 -7.27
N ASP A 53 3.04 14.91 -8.07
CA ASP A 53 2.86 16.28 -7.57
C ASP A 53 1.39 16.64 -7.33
N SER A 54 0.44 15.82 -7.82
CA SER A 54 -0.99 16.08 -7.68
C SER A 54 -1.80 14.83 -7.31
N ASP A 55 -2.93 15.02 -6.62
CA ASP A 55 -3.85 13.91 -6.33
C ASP A 55 -4.53 13.38 -7.60
N ARG A 56 -4.70 14.23 -8.62
CA ARG A 56 -5.23 13.84 -9.92
C ARG A 56 -4.33 12.80 -10.59
N ASP A 57 -3.01 13.00 -10.57
CA ASP A 57 -2.07 12.05 -11.18
C ASP A 57 -2.05 10.72 -10.44
N VAL A 58 -2.18 10.75 -9.10
CA VAL A 58 -2.36 9.54 -8.27
C VAL A 58 -3.60 8.76 -8.69
N ARG A 59 -4.76 9.43 -8.86
CA ARG A 59 -6.02 8.78 -9.28
C ARG A 59 -5.88 8.15 -10.66
N VAL A 60 -5.32 8.89 -11.62
CA VAL A 60 -5.09 8.38 -12.98
C VAL A 60 -4.21 7.14 -12.95
N TRP A 61 -3.14 7.14 -12.15
CA TRP A 61 -2.28 5.98 -12.00
C TRP A 61 -3.02 4.78 -11.38
N ILE A 62 -3.84 4.99 -10.35
CA ILE A 62 -4.67 3.94 -9.73
C ILE A 62 -5.62 3.34 -10.77
N GLU A 63 -6.34 4.18 -11.52
CA GLU A 63 -7.26 3.74 -12.58
C GLU A 63 -6.54 2.91 -13.66
N GLN A 64 -5.38 3.38 -14.12
CA GLN A 64 -4.55 2.64 -15.09
C GLN A 64 -4.11 1.29 -14.55
N ARG A 65 -3.70 1.24 -13.27
CA ARG A 65 -3.28 0.00 -12.61
C ARG A 65 -4.41 -1.03 -12.54
N HIS A 66 -5.62 -0.62 -12.19
CA HIS A 66 -6.77 -1.55 -12.13
C HIS A 66 -7.29 -1.94 -13.52
N HIS A 67 -7.16 -1.09 -14.53
CA HIS A 67 -7.55 -1.43 -15.91
C HIS A 67 -6.52 -2.31 -16.64
N SER A 68 -5.27 -2.35 -16.17
CA SER A 68 -4.19 -3.15 -16.77
C SER A 68 -3.97 -4.50 -16.08
N ALA A 69 -4.75 -4.82 -15.05
CA ALA A 69 -4.65 -6.04 -14.23
C ALA A 69 -5.50 -7.20 -14.77
#